data_AF-A0A3C0I7G8-F1
#
_entry.id   AF-A0A3C0I7G8-F1
#
_cell.length_a   1.000
_cell.length_b   1.000
_cell.length_c   1.000
_cell.angle_alpha   90.00
_cell.angle_beta   90.00
_cell.angle_gamma   90.00
#
_symmetry.space_group_name_H-M   'P 1'
#
loop_
_entity.id
_entity.type
_entity.pdbx_description
1 polymer ?
#
loop_
_entity_poly.entity_id
_entity_poly.type
_entity_poly.pdbx_seq_one_letter_code
_entity_poly.pdbx_strand_id
1 'polypeptide(L)'
;MTIRLIDRLYLPVALIFYTTLTPAEIVLDGTLGPAIALQGPDFEIRAELGQQYGGNLFHSFKLFNLNSEEIATFSGPDSVKNIISRVTGARSFIDGKLQSQIPRADLYLINPDGFMFGENAQLDLQGSLHISTASQLHLGDSGLFDTRHPENSLLVTAPPSAFGFLETQPASIEI
;
A
#
# COMPACT_ATOMS: atom_id res chain seq x y z
N MET A 1 56.14 7.22 52.52
CA MET A 1 54.74 6.82 52.31
C MET A 1 54.29 7.40 50.98
N THR A 2 54.43 6.62 49.91
CA THR A 2 54.24 7.05 48.51
C THR A 2 52.83 6.70 48.04
N ILE A 3 52.05 7.71 47.64
CA ILE A 3 50.69 7.56 47.10
C ILE A 3 50.81 7.27 45.60
N ARG A 4 50.18 6.19 45.11
CA ARG A 4 50.04 5.92 43.66
C ARG A 4 48.64 6.37 43.19
N LEU A 5 48.62 7.27 42.22
CA LEU A 5 47.40 7.63 41.46
C LEU A 5 47.04 6.49 40.50
N ILE A 6 45.75 6.19 40.40
CA ILE A 6 45.19 5.20 39.46
C ILE A 6 44.56 6.00 38.32
N ASP A 7 45.19 5.98 37.15
CA ASP A 7 44.64 6.60 35.94
C ASP A 7 43.44 5.78 35.44
N ARG A 8 42.24 6.37 35.47
CA ARG A 8 41.03 5.78 34.88
C ARG A 8 41.03 6.05 33.38
N LEU A 9 41.28 5.00 32.60
CA LEU A 9 41.14 4.98 31.15
C LEU A 9 39.65 5.01 30.79
N TYR A 10 39.16 6.12 30.22
CA TYR A 10 37.80 6.21 29.69
C TYR A 10 37.77 5.65 28.27
N LEU A 11 37.06 4.54 28.05
CA LEU A 11 36.79 3.98 26.74
C LEU A 11 35.47 4.57 26.22
N PRO A 12 35.44 5.33 25.10
CA PRO A 12 34.18 5.82 24.56
C PRO A 12 33.43 4.63 23.92
N VAL A 13 32.24 4.34 24.43
CA VAL A 13 31.29 3.43 23.78
C VAL A 13 30.67 4.20 22.62
N ALA A 14 31.09 3.90 21.39
CA ALA A 14 30.44 4.41 20.20
C ALA A 14 29.09 3.69 20.02
N LEU A 15 28.00 4.41 20.23
CA LEU A 15 26.65 3.92 19.98
C LEU A 15 26.39 3.97 18.47
N ILE A 16 26.58 2.83 17.79
CA ILE A 16 26.24 2.69 16.37
C ILE A 16 24.73 2.51 16.27
N PHE A 17 24.03 3.57 15.83
CA PHE A 17 22.63 3.47 15.44
C PHE A 17 22.56 2.77 14.07
N TYR A 18 22.14 1.51 14.06
CA TYR A 18 21.69 0.86 12.84
C TYR A 18 20.29 1.42 12.54
N THR A 19 20.19 2.41 11.67
CA THR A 19 18.90 2.70 11.02
C THR A 19 18.62 1.53 10.09
N THR A 20 17.74 0.62 10.52
CA THR A 20 17.11 -0.32 9.58
C THR A 20 16.24 0.52 8.67
N LEU A 21 16.76 0.87 7.48
CA LEU A 21 15.91 1.24 6.37
C LEU A 21 14.95 0.07 6.21
N THR A 22 13.67 0.27 6.54
CA THR A 22 12.65 -0.69 6.16
C THR A 22 12.71 -0.75 4.64
N PRO A 23 13.04 -1.88 4.00
CA PRO A 23 12.89 -1.97 2.56
C PRO A 23 11.46 -1.56 2.25
N ALA A 24 11.28 -0.60 1.34
CA ALA A 24 9.97 -0.43 0.75
C ALA A 24 9.60 -1.75 0.10
N GLU A 25 8.35 -2.13 0.27
CA GLU A 25 7.91 -3.48 -0.01
C GLU A 25 6.48 -3.39 -0.50
N ILE A 26 6.27 -3.87 -1.72
CA ILE A 26 4.95 -4.24 -2.20
C ILE A 26 4.86 -5.74 -2.11
N VAL A 27 4.03 -6.21 -1.18
CA VAL A 27 3.79 -7.63 -0.92
C VAL A 27 2.33 -7.92 -1.18
N LEU A 28 2.03 -8.90 -2.02
CA LEU A 28 0.67 -9.40 -2.21
C LEU A 28 0.32 -10.33 -1.05
N ASP A 29 -0.93 -10.25 -0.57
CA ASP A 29 -1.35 -11.04 0.60
C ASP A 29 -1.86 -12.46 0.28
N GLY A 30 -1.96 -12.80 -1.00
CA GLY A 30 -2.41 -14.12 -1.45
C GLY A 30 -3.92 -14.30 -1.57
N THR A 31 -4.73 -13.30 -1.24
CA THR A 31 -6.20 -13.46 -1.21
C THR A 31 -6.84 -13.32 -2.59
N LEU A 32 -6.19 -12.61 -3.52
CA LEU A 32 -6.65 -12.40 -4.89
C LEU A 32 -5.66 -12.89 -5.96
N GLY A 33 -4.51 -13.41 -5.55
CA GLY A 33 -3.40 -13.77 -6.43
C GLY A 33 -2.32 -14.51 -5.65
N PRO A 34 -1.09 -14.63 -6.18
CA PRO A 34 0.00 -15.26 -5.44
C PRO A 34 0.43 -14.42 -4.23
N ALA A 35 0.83 -15.06 -3.13
CA ALA A 35 1.43 -14.40 -1.97
C ALA A 35 2.94 -14.21 -2.21
N ILE A 36 3.32 -13.11 -2.87
CA ILE A 36 4.70 -12.81 -3.24
C ILE A 36 5.07 -11.36 -2.94
N ALA A 37 6.35 -11.13 -2.65
CA ALA A 37 6.95 -9.80 -2.65
C ALA A 37 7.38 -9.43 -4.08
N LEU A 38 7.03 -8.23 -4.53
CA LEU A 38 7.46 -7.70 -5.81
C LEU A 38 8.89 -7.15 -5.70
N GLN A 39 9.65 -7.22 -6.79
CA GLN A 39 11.00 -6.68 -6.85
C GLN A 39 10.94 -5.22 -7.32
N GLY A 40 11.56 -4.32 -6.55
CA GLY A 40 11.72 -2.92 -6.92
C GLY A 40 12.99 -2.65 -7.73
N PRO A 41 13.29 -1.37 -8.05
CA PRO A 41 12.54 -0.17 -7.64
C PRO A 41 11.28 0.10 -8.48
N ASP A 42 11.16 -0.54 -9.64
CA ASP A 42 9.99 -0.46 -10.52
C ASP A 42 9.06 -1.65 -10.27
N PHE A 43 8.10 -1.48 -9.37
CA PHE A 43 7.14 -2.51 -9.02
C PHE A 43 6.04 -2.62 -10.08
N GLU A 44 6.06 -3.70 -10.85
CA GLU A 44 5.05 -3.99 -11.87
C GLU A 44 3.83 -4.73 -11.28
N ILE A 45 2.73 -4.01 -11.12
CA ILE A 45 1.45 -4.53 -10.63
C ILE A 45 0.57 -4.86 -11.83
N ARG A 46 0.77 -6.04 -12.42
CA ARG A 46 0.02 -6.49 -13.59
C ARG A 46 -1.32 -7.12 -13.21
N ALA A 47 -2.27 -7.13 -14.14
CA ALA A 47 -3.60 -7.69 -13.94
C ALA A 47 -3.60 -9.16 -13.47
N GLU A 48 -2.60 -9.96 -13.85
CA GLU A 48 -2.46 -11.37 -13.46
C GLU A 48 -2.13 -11.57 -11.97
N LEU A 49 -1.74 -10.49 -11.28
CA LEU A 49 -1.50 -10.49 -9.82
C LEU A 49 -2.79 -10.22 -9.02
N GLY A 50 -3.92 -10.09 -9.70
CA GLY A 50 -5.22 -9.80 -9.10
C GLY A 50 -6.34 -10.59 -9.77
N GLN A 51 -7.56 -10.09 -9.62
CA GLN A 51 -8.74 -10.67 -10.28
C GLN A 51 -9.56 -9.59 -10.96
N GLN A 52 -9.99 -9.85 -12.21
CA GLN A 52 -10.83 -8.93 -12.96
C GLN A 52 -12.28 -9.42 -13.03
N TYR A 53 -13.22 -8.55 -12.68
CA TYR A 53 -14.66 -8.75 -12.85
C TYR A 53 -15.24 -7.59 -13.64
N GLY A 54 -15.51 -7.83 -14.93
CA GLY A 54 -15.98 -6.76 -15.83
C GLY A 54 -14.96 -5.62 -15.91
N GLY A 55 -15.41 -4.40 -15.59
CA GLY A 55 -14.55 -3.21 -15.57
C GLY A 55 -13.73 -3.04 -14.29
N ASN A 56 -13.84 -3.92 -13.30
CA ASN A 56 -13.10 -3.81 -12.05
C ASN A 56 -11.91 -4.78 -12.05
N LEU A 57 -10.70 -4.27 -11.77
CA LEU A 57 -9.50 -5.07 -11.54
C LEU A 57 -9.10 -4.95 -10.07
N PHE A 58 -9.16 -6.04 -9.33
CA PHE A 58 -8.92 -6.07 -7.89
C PHE A 58 -7.51 -6.56 -7.54
N HIS A 59 -6.82 -5.82 -6.66
CA HIS A 59 -5.54 -6.23 -6.08
C HIS A 59 -5.58 -6.21 -4.56
N SER A 60 -4.79 -7.09 -3.94
CA SER A 60 -4.73 -7.21 -2.48
C SER A 60 -3.30 -7.32 -2.00
N PHE A 61 -2.89 -6.34 -1.20
CA PHE A 61 -1.54 -6.20 -0.70
C PHE A 61 -1.51 -6.46 0.80
N LYS A 62 -0.48 -7.15 1.28
CA LYS A 62 -0.14 -7.17 2.70
C LYS A 62 0.58 -5.88 3.09
N LEU A 63 1.56 -5.48 2.29
CA LEU A 63 2.31 -4.24 2.47
C LEU A 63 2.33 -3.50 1.14
N PHE A 64 2.23 -2.17 1.21
CA PHE A 64 2.27 -1.31 0.04
C PHE A 64 2.98 -0.02 0.44
N ASN A 65 4.31 -0.03 0.28
CA ASN A 65 5.18 1.10 0.56
C ASN A 65 6.01 1.44 -0.66
N LEU A 66 6.32 2.71 -0.84
CA LEU A 66 7.24 3.23 -1.85
C LEU A 66 8.19 4.21 -1.18
N ASN A 67 9.49 4.01 -1.37
CA ASN A 67 10.50 5.01 -1.08
C ASN A 67 10.57 6.04 -2.22
N SER A 68 11.33 7.12 -2.00
CA SER A 68 11.74 8.03 -3.05
C SER A 68 12.35 7.28 -4.25
N GLU A 69 12.08 7.77 -5.45
CA GLU A 69 12.50 7.22 -6.75
C GLU A 69 11.87 5.86 -7.14
N GLU A 70 11.17 5.18 -6.25
CA GLU A 70 10.46 3.94 -6.57
C GLU A 70 9.11 4.21 -7.27
N ILE A 71 8.66 3.26 -8.08
CA ILE A 71 7.45 3.39 -8.89
C ILE A 71 6.58 2.15 -8.71
N ALA A 72 5.30 2.33 -8.36
CA ALA A 72 4.29 1.27 -8.50
C ALA A 72 3.51 1.50 -9.79
N THR A 73 3.61 0.57 -10.74
CA THR A 73 2.96 0.67 -12.04
C THR A 73 1.83 -0.35 -12.17
N PHE A 74 0.59 0.13 -12.15
CA PHE A 74 -0.57 -0.69 -12.45
C PHE A 74 -0.73 -0.86 -13.97
N SER A 75 -0.91 -2.10 -14.44
CA SER A 75 -1.11 -2.41 -15.85
C SER A 75 -2.15 -3.52 -16.05
N GLY A 76 -2.84 -3.49 -17.19
CA GLY A 76 -3.95 -4.38 -17.48
C GLY A 76 -4.65 -3.98 -18.78
N PRO A 77 -5.73 -4.70 -19.16
CA PRO A 77 -6.44 -4.43 -20.42
C PRO A 77 -7.27 -3.15 -20.36
N ASP A 78 -7.43 -2.47 -21.51
CA ASP A 78 -8.22 -1.23 -21.69
C ASP A 78 -9.71 -1.35 -21.25
N SER A 79 -10.20 -2.58 -21.09
CA SER A 79 -11.53 -2.87 -20.55
C SER A 79 -11.67 -2.44 -19.08
N VAL A 80 -10.57 -2.39 -18.33
CA VAL A 80 -10.57 -1.97 -16.92
C VAL A 80 -10.97 -0.50 -16.83
N LYS A 81 -11.83 -0.20 -15.87
CA LYS A 81 -12.34 1.13 -15.52
C LYS A 81 -11.97 1.52 -14.10
N ASN A 82 -11.94 0.55 -13.18
CA ASN A 82 -11.53 0.75 -11.80
C ASN A 82 -10.43 -0.24 -11.45
N ILE A 83 -9.29 0.25 -10.99
CA ILE A 83 -8.28 -0.53 -10.29
C ILE A 83 -8.63 -0.39 -8.82
N ILE A 84 -8.99 -1.50 -8.16
CA ILE A 84 -9.52 -1.51 -6.80
C ILE A 84 -8.56 -2.30 -5.91
N SER A 85 -7.83 -1.60 -5.08
CA SER A 85 -6.74 -2.15 -4.29
C SER A 85 -6.99 -1.99 -2.80
N ARG A 86 -6.60 -2.98 -2.00
CA ARG A 86 -6.60 -2.91 -0.53
C ARG A 86 -5.24 -3.25 0.05
N VAL A 87 -4.97 -2.75 1.26
CA VAL A 87 -3.81 -3.12 2.08
C VAL A 87 -4.27 -3.74 3.38
N THR A 88 -3.96 -5.01 3.60
CA THR A 88 -4.46 -5.86 4.71
C THR A 88 -3.48 -6.02 5.86
N GLY A 89 -2.34 -5.31 5.80
CA GLY A 89 -1.27 -5.39 6.79
C GLY A 89 -1.17 -4.15 7.65
N ALA A 90 -0.25 -3.26 7.29
CA ALA A 90 0.09 -2.09 8.09
C ALA A 90 -0.16 -0.80 7.29
N ARG A 91 0.03 0.35 7.97
CA ARG A 91 0.04 1.67 7.34
C ARG A 91 0.94 1.68 6.10
N SER A 92 0.47 2.35 5.06
CA SER A 92 1.23 2.58 3.83
C SER A 92 2.06 3.87 3.91
N PHE A 93 3.33 3.79 3.52
CA PHE A 93 4.21 4.94 3.32
C PHE A 93 4.49 5.11 1.82
N ILE A 94 4.10 6.26 1.27
CA ILE A 94 4.15 6.54 -0.17
C ILE A 94 5.02 7.77 -0.39
N ASP A 95 6.31 7.58 -0.60
CA ASP A 95 7.27 8.63 -1.00
C ASP A 95 7.72 8.47 -2.45
N GLY A 96 7.12 7.53 -3.20
CA GLY A 96 7.44 7.29 -4.61
C GLY A 96 6.29 7.65 -5.56
N LYS A 97 6.35 7.12 -6.78
CA LYS A 97 5.37 7.37 -7.83
C LYS A 97 4.32 6.28 -7.91
N LEU A 98 3.05 6.67 -7.87
CA LEU A 98 1.92 5.82 -8.27
C LEU A 98 1.60 6.06 -9.74
N GLN A 99 1.75 5.05 -10.58
CA GLN A 99 1.50 5.10 -12.01
C GLN A 99 0.43 4.10 -12.44
N SER A 100 -0.42 4.48 -13.40
CA SER A 100 -1.31 3.57 -14.10
C SER A 100 -1.14 3.70 -15.61
N GLN A 101 -0.85 2.58 -16.26
CA GLN A 101 -0.77 2.47 -17.73
C GLN A 101 -2.10 2.06 -18.36
N ILE A 102 -3.15 1.87 -17.56
CA ILE A 102 -4.49 1.52 -18.04
C ILE A 102 -5.23 2.81 -18.43
N PRO A 103 -5.63 2.99 -19.70
CA PRO A 103 -6.21 4.25 -20.16
C PRO A 103 -7.47 4.66 -19.38
N ARG A 104 -7.39 5.81 -18.71
CA ARG A 104 -8.49 6.46 -17.95
C ARG A 104 -9.09 5.59 -16.83
N ALA A 105 -8.38 4.59 -16.34
CA ALA A 105 -8.86 3.81 -15.20
C ALA A 105 -8.70 4.62 -13.90
N ASP A 106 -9.74 4.65 -13.09
CA ASP A 106 -9.70 5.21 -11.73
C ASP A 106 -8.95 4.25 -10.81
N LEU A 107 -8.15 4.78 -9.88
CA LEU A 107 -7.45 4.01 -8.85
C LEU A 107 -8.10 4.22 -7.49
N TYR A 108 -8.63 3.15 -6.92
CA TYR A 108 -9.08 3.06 -5.53
C TYR A 108 -8.04 2.31 -4.72
N LEU A 109 -7.51 2.91 -3.66
CA LEU A 109 -6.60 2.26 -2.73
C LEU A 109 -7.08 2.49 -1.29
N ILE A 110 -7.47 1.42 -0.62
CA ILE A 110 -7.99 1.47 0.75
C ILE A 110 -7.04 0.80 1.74
N ASN A 111 -6.79 1.46 2.87
CA ASN A 111 -5.96 0.94 3.96
C ASN A 111 -6.47 1.47 5.32
N PRO A 112 -7.15 0.63 6.12
CA PRO A 112 -7.64 1.00 7.44
C PRO A 112 -6.59 1.47 8.44
N ASP A 113 -5.33 1.09 8.23
CA ASP A 113 -4.21 1.46 9.11
C ASP A 113 -3.55 2.79 8.67
N GLY A 114 -4.05 3.38 7.59
CA GLY A 114 -3.73 4.74 7.17
C GLY A 114 -2.71 4.84 6.05
N PHE A 115 -2.46 6.08 5.66
CA PHE A 115 -1.47 6.44 4.66
C PHE A 115 -0.60 7.59 5.18
N MET A 116 0.67 7.57 4.80
CA MET A 116 1.58 8.71 4.92
C MET A 116 2.20 8.94 3.55
N PHE A 117 1.98 10.11 2.98
CA PHE A 117 2.60 10.55 1.73
C PHE A 117 3.84 11.37 2.07
N GLY A 118 4.97 11.04 1.46
CA GLY A 118 6.22 11.77 1.62
C GLY A 118 6.36 12.92 0.61
N GLU A 119 7.42 13.71 0.76
CA GLU A 119 7.66 14.89 -0.08
C GLU A 119 7.92 14.56 -1.56
N ASN A 120 8.34 13.33 -1.85
CA ASN A 120 8.64 12.86 -3.21
C ASN A 120 7.46 12.12 -3.87
N ALA A 121 6.33 12.02 -3.18
CA ALA A 121 5.13 11.35 -3.68
C ALA A 121 4.65 11.97 -5.01
N GLN A 122 4.48 11.12 -6.02
CA GLN A 122 4.06 11.54 -7.36
C GLN A 122 2.88 10.70 -7.85
N LEU A 123 2.00 11.33 -8.62
CA LEU A 123 0.85 10.68 -9.25
C LEU A 123 0.98 10.80 -10.77
N ASP A 124 0.96 9.67 -11.46
CA ASP A 124 0.94 9.57 -12.92
C ASP A 124 -0.24 8.67 -13.34
N LEU A 125 -1.43 9.25 -13.26
CA LEU A 125 -2.70 8.58 -13.48
C LEU A 125 -3.50 9.32 -14.55
N GLN A 126 -4.10 8.58 -15.49
CA GLN A 126 -4.99 9.15 -16.49
C GLN A 126 -6.47 9.20 -16.04
N GLY A 127 -6.79 8.52 -14.93
CA GLY A 127 -8.09 8.57 -14.27
C GLY A 127 -8.00 9.26 -12.90
N SER A 128 -9.05 9.09 -12.09
CA SER A 128 -9.16 9.65 -10.74
C SER A 128 -8.39 8.80 -9.73
N LEU A 129 -7.91 9.45 -8.66
CA LEU A 129 -7.37 8.78 -7.49
C LEU A 129 -8.34 8.86 -6.31
N HIS A 130 -8.60 7.72 -5.68
CA HIS A 130 -9.39 7.58 -4.46
C HIS A 130 -8.57 6.86 -3.39
N ILE A 131 -8.15 7.61 -2.37
CA ILE A 131 -7.48 7.07 -1.18
C ILE A 131 -8.46 7.12 -0.01
N SER A 132 -8.55 6.05 0.78
CA SER A 132 -9.42 6.02 1.95
C SER A 132 -8.90 5.10 3.05
N THR A 133 -9.16 5.45 4.31
CA THR A 133 -8.92 4.59 5.47
C THR A 133 -10.11 3.70 5.81
N ALA A 134 -11.04 3.57 4.87
CA ALA A 134 -12.16 2.64 4.96
C ALA A 134 -11.67 1.19 5.01
N SER A 135 -12.33 0.39 5.83
CA SER A 135 -12.17 -1.07 5.88
C SER A 135 -13.00 -1.78 4.83
N GLN A 136 -13.93 -1.08 4.18
CA GLN A 136 -14.81 -1.66 3.18
C GLN A 136 -15.01 -0.72 1.99
N LEU A 137 -15.09 -1.29 0.79
CA LEU A 137 -15.60 -0.62 -0.40
C LEU A 137 -16.81 -1.39 -0.92
N HIS A 138 -17.97 -0.76 -0.90
CA HIS A 138 -19.20 -1.31 -1.45
C HIS A 138 -19.20 -1.17 -2.97
N LEU A 139 -19.74 -2.18 -3.66
CA LEU A 139 -19.80 -2.27 -5.12
C LEU A 139 -21.26 -2.52 -5.54
N GLY A 140 -21.92 -1.50 -6.05
CA GLY A 140 -23.37 -1.54 -6.29
C GLY A 140 -24.15 -1.90 -5.02
N ASP A 141 -25.17 -2.74 -5.16
CA ASP A 141 -26.10 -3.11 -4.08
C ASP A 141 -25.63 -4.29 -3.22
N SER A 142 -24.78 -5.17 -3.75
CA SER A 142 -24.45 -6.45 -3.13
C SER A 142 -22.96 -6.74 -2.98
N GLY A 143 -22.10 -6.10 -3.76
CA GLY A 143 -20.67 -6.36 -3.70
C GLY A 143 -20.00 -5.64 -2.55
N LEU A 144 -18.94 -6.27 -2.04
CA LEU A 144 -18.19 -5.81 -0.88
C LEU A 144 -16.72 -6.18 -1.06
N PHE A 145 -15.84 -5.21 -0.92
CA PHE A 145 -14.40 -5.42 -0.87
C PHE A 145 -13.90 -5.07 0.53
N ASP A 146 -13.59 -6.09 1.33
CA ASP A 146 -13.30 -5.96 2.77
C ASP A 146 -11.80 -6.09 3.04
N THR A 147 -11.23 -5.17 3.80
CA THR A 147 -9.79 -5.15 4.11
C THR A 147 -9.44 -5.87 5.41
N ARG A 148 -10.36 -5.95 6.37
CA ARG A 148 -10.13 -6.58 7.68
C ARG A 148 -10.39 -8.08 7.64
N HIS A 149 -11.34 -8.50 6.82
CA HIS A 149 -11.64 -9.91 6.55
C HIS A 149 -11.64 -10.16 5.03
N PRO A 150 -10.46 -10.17 4.40
CA PRO A 150 -10.28 -10.32 2.95
C PRO A 150 -11.09 -11.44 2.30
N GLU A 151 -11.24 -12.56 3.01
CA GLU A 151 -11.98 -13.76 2.63
C GLU A 151 -13.50 -13.57 2.54
N ASN A 152 -14.05 -12.53 3.19
CA ASN A 152 -15.47 -12.21 3.15
C ASN A 152 -15.85 -11.31 1.95
N SER A 153 -14.89 -10.98 1.09
CA SER A 153 -15.14 -10.12 -0.06
C SER A 153 -15.99 -10.79 -1.11
N LEU A 154 -16.98 -10.06 -1.62
CA LEU A 154 -17.81 -10.45 -2.75
C LEU A 154 -17.48 -9.52 -3.94
N LEU A 155 -16.62 -10.03 -4.82
CA LEU A 155 -16.21 -9.31 -6.03
C LEU A 155 -17.30 -9.37 -7.09
N VAL A 156 -17.65 -8.22 -7.64
CA VAL A 156 -18.72 -8.08 -8.63
C VAL A 156 -18.31 -7.09 -9.71
N THR A 157 -19.07 -7.07 -10.81
CA THR A 157 -18.83 -6.16 -11.94
C THR A 157 -19.37 -4.73 -11.70
N ALA A 158 -20.21 -4.54 -10.68
CA ALA A 158 -20.75 -3.22 -10.34
C ALA A 158 -19.64 -2.28 -9.86
N PRO A 159 -19.68 -0.98 -10.20
CA PRO A 159 -18.63 -0.04 -9.81
C PRO A 159 -18.64 0.25 -8.30
N PRO A 160 -17.55 0.83 -7.76
CA PRO A 160 -17.51 1.42 -6.42
C PRO A 160 -18.69 2.36 -6.17
N SER A 161 -19.38 2.16 -5.04
CA SER A 161 -20.58 2.93 -4.67
C SER A 161 -20.41 3.69 -3.35
N ALA A 162 -19.73 3.11 -2.35
CA ALA A 162 -19.53 3.76 -1.06
C ALA A 162 -18.32 3.19 -0.28
N PHE A 163 -17.71 4.03 0.55
CA PHE A 163 -16.73 3.62 1.55
C PHE A 163 -17.41 3.26 2.87
N GLY A 164 -17.03 2.14 3.47
CA GLY A 164 -17.50 1.68 4.78
C GLY A 164 -16.38 1.69 5.82
N PHE A 165 -16.66 2.22 7.00
CA PHE A 165 -15.73 2.31 8.13
C PHE A 165 -16.27 1.46 9.28
N LEU A 166 -15.60 0.35 9.58
CA LEU A 166 -15.88 -0.50 10.73
C LEU A 166 -15.25 0.05 12.01
N GLU A 167 -14.19 0.84 11.87
CA GLU A 167 -13.46 1.48 12.95
C GLU A 167 -14.26 2.65 13.54
N THR A 168 -14.30 2.74 14.87
CA THR A 168 -14.89 3.88 15.57
C THR A 168 -14.05 5.16 15.42
N GLN A 169 -12.75 5.00 15.16
CA GLN A 169 -11.82 6.07 14.85
C GLN A 169 -10.97 5.64 13.63
N PRO A 170 -11.31 6.12 12.43
CA PRO A 170 -10.50 5.85 11.23
C PRO A 170 -9.07 6.37 11.39
N ALA A 171 -8.11 5.65 10.81
CA ALA A 171 -6.72 6.09 10.76
C ALA A 171 -6.56 7.37 9.90
N SER A 172 -5.43 8.05 10.08
CA SER A 172 -5.09 9.26 9.33
C SER A 172 -4.59 8.98 7.91
N ILE A 173 -4.77 9.99 7.07
CA ILE A 173 -4.02 10.20 5.83
C ILE A 173 -3.16 11.44 6.07
N GLU A 174 -1.85 11.27 6.04
CA GLU A 174 -0.85 12.32 6.31
C GLU A 174 -0.10 12.68 5.03
N ILE A 175 0.31 13.95 4.91
CA ILE A 175 1.10 14.54 3.81
C ILE A 175 2.17 15.41 4.45
#